data_AF-A0A2N0Z439-F1
#
_entry.id   AF-A0A2N0Z439-F1
#
_cell.length_a   1.000
_cell.length_b   1.000
_cell.length_c   1.000
_cell.angle_alpha   90.00
_cell.angle_beta   90.00
_cell.angle_gamma   90.00
#
_symmetry.space_group_name_H-M   'P 1'
#
loop_
_entity.id
_entity.type
_entity.pdbx_description
1 polymer ?
#
loop_
_entity_poly.entity_id
_entity_poly.type
_entity_poly.pdbx_seq_one_letter_code
_entity_poly.pdbx_strand_id
1 'polypeptide(L)'
;MHRLNQINSSDLNSLLNAVEVLEHDEHITTAHNIGIINQYHVVNKSDETPMFNDEYLYKNQLYDYELNEIEQISCLDDEYINQTGFKKPSGPFILDFDLDFFPNRGSFNPINTSIIDELIEEAEIITITREKECFDDLKHEDIDVQEAERLLLELITRTLFKV
;
A
#
# COMPACT_ATOMS: atom_id res chain seq x y z
N MET A 1 -3.12 14.64 18.72
CA MET A 1 -3.05 15.28 17.39
C MET A 1 -2.76 16.80 17.52
N HIS A 2 -1.61 17.19 18.10
CA HIS A 2 -1.23 18.61 18.28
C HIS A 2 -0.10 19.06 17.34
N ARG A 3 0.48 18.14 16.54
CA ARG A 3 1.70 18.39 15.76
C ARG A 3 1.48 19.13 14.43
N LEU A 4 0.25 19.23 13.92
CA LEU A 4 -0.02 19.65 12.52
C LEU A 4 -0.86 20.92 12.38
N ASN A 5 -1.00 21.72 13.44
CA ASN A 5 -1.98 22.83 13.46
C ASN A 5 -1.68 24.01 12.51
N GLN A 6 -0.67 23.93 11.63
CA GLN A 6 -0.30 25.00 10.70
C GLN A 6 0.33 24.49 9.39
N ILE A 7 -0.15 23.39 8.80
CA ILE A 7 0.33 23.01 7.47
C ILE A 7 -0.28 23.95 6.41
N ASN A 8 0.57 24.70 5.72
CA ASN A 8 0.19 25.41 4.50
C ASN A 8 0.48 24.52 3.28
N SER A 9 -0.56 23.94 2.69
CA SER A 9 -0.43 23.06 1.52
C SER A 9 0.10 23.74 0.25
N SER A 10 0.15 25.08 0.21
CA SER A 10 0.74 25.84 -0.88
C SER A 10 2.21 26.23 -0.66
N ASP A 11 2.80 25.88 0.49
CA ASP A 11 4.19 26.15 0.83
C ASP A 11 4.98 24.85 0.98
N LEU A 12 5.91 24.60 0.05
CA LEU A 12 6.74 23.41 0.05
C LEU A 12 7.54 23.26 1.36
N ASN A 13 8.03 24.36 1.94
CA ASN A 13 8.78 24.26 3.21
C ASN A 13 7.87 23.87 4.37
N SER A 14 6.64 24.37 4.40
CA SER A 14 5.64 23.96 5.39
C SER A 14 5.31 22.48 5.26
N LEU A 15 5.22 21.95 4.04
CA LEU A 15 4.97 20.53 3.79
C LEU A 15 6.17 19.67 4.20
N LEU A 16 7.39 20.04 3.81
CA LEU A 16 8.61 19.32 4.17
C LEU A 16 8.79 19.22 5.70
N ASN A 17 8.58 20.32 6.42
CA ASN A 17 8.66 20.32 7.89
C ASN A 17 7.59 19.43 8.53
N ALA A 18 6.42 19.30 7.91
CA ALA A 18 5.37 18.41 8.41
C ALA A 18 5.74 16.94 8.17
N VAL A 19 6.22 16.61 6.97
CA VAL A 19 6.67 15.26 6.59
C VAL A 19 7.78 14.75 7.52
N GLU A 20 8.69 15.62 7.98
CA GLU A 20 9.78 15.24 8.89
C GLU A 20 9.33 14.68 10.26
N VAL A 21 8.10 14.97 10.69
CA VAL A 21 7.60 14.59 12.04
C VAL A 21 6.45 13.59 12.01
N LEU A 22 6.09 13.13 10.82
CA LEU A 22 5.03 12.17 10.59
C LEU A 22 5.64 10.79 10.33
N GLU A 23 5.05 9.77 10.93
CA GLU A 23 5.51 8.37 10.87
C GLU A 23 4.47 7.51 10.13
N HIS A 24 4.91 6.43 9.48
CA HIS A 24 4.02 5.49 8.79
C HIS A 24 3.06 6.19 7.80
N ASP A 25 1.81 5.74 7.75
CA ASP A 25 0.73 6.27 6.92
C ASP A 25 0.20 7.65 7.35
N GLU A 26 0.77 8.28 8.38
CA GLU A 26 0.31 9.60 8.83
C GLU A 26 0.41 10.66 7.73
N HIS A 27 1.23 10.46 6.69
CA HIS A 27 1.32 11.35 5.51
C HIS A 27 0.02 11.30 4.70
N ILE A 28 -0.56 10.11 4.50
CA ILE A 28 -1.82 9.91 3.78
C ILE A 28 -2.96 10.54 4.56
N THR A 29 -3.05 10.25 5.86
CA THR A 29 -4.09 10.85 6.72
C THR A 29 -3.95 12.36 6.80
N THR A 30 -2.73 12.88 6.86
CA THR A 30 -2.47 14.32 6.86
C THR A 30 -2.93 14.96 5.56
N ALA A 31 -2.58 14.36 4.41
CA ALA A 31 -3.02 14.82 3.10
C ALA A 31 -4.54 14.83 2.97
N HIS A 32 -5.23 13.83 3.54
CA HIS A 32 -6.68 13.80 3.60
C HIS A 32 -7.25 14.93 4.45
N ASN A 33 -6.76 15.09 5.67
CA ASN A 33 -7.24 16.09 6.62
C ASN A 33 -7.07 17.54 6.13
N ILE A 34 -6.04 17.82 5.33
CA ILE A 34 -5.80 19.16 4.76
C ILE A 34 -6.42 19.33 3.35
N GLY A 35 -7.14 18.33 2.86
CA GLY A 35 -7.91 18.40 1.60
C GLY A 35 -7.09 18.25 0.32
N ILE A 36 -5.88 17.67 0.39
CA ILE A 36 -5.09 17.31 -0.80
C ILE A 36 -5.69 16.08 -1.49
N ILE A 37 -6.08 15.07 -0.71
CA ILE A 37 -6.77 13.88 -1.20
C ILE A 37 -8.17 13.79 -0.60
N ASN A 38 -9.15 13.40 -1.41
CA ASN A 38 -10.55 13.33 -0.97
C ASN A 38 -10.86 12.04 -0.22
N GLN A 39 -10.24 10.93 -0.61
CA GLN A 39 -10.46 9.58 -0.07
C GLN A 39 -9.16 8.79 -0.20
N TYR A 40 -8.99 7.78 0.65
CA TYR A 40 -7.94 6.78 0.57
C TYR A 40 -8.53 5.42 0.92
N HIS A 41 -8.12 4.40 0.15
CA HIS A 41 -8.63 3.05 0.21
C HIS A 41 -7.46 2.13 0.51
N VAL A 42 -7.55 1.37 1.60
CA VAL A 42 -6.45 0.54 2.10
C VAL A 42 -6.85 -0.92 1.96
N VAL A 43 -6.09 -1.69 1.17
CA VAL A 43 -6.23 -3.15 1.09
C VAL A 43 -5.18 -3.75 2.04
N ASN A 44 -5.63 -4.38 3.12
CA ASN A 44 -4.76 -4.79 4.23
C ASN A 44 -4.90 -6.30 4.53
N LYS A 45 -3.81 -6.92 5.00
CA LYS A 45 -3.75 -8.35 5.38
C LYS A 45 -4.20 -8.66 6.79
N SER A 46 -3.90 -7.80 7.77
CA SER A 46 -3.92 -8.17 9.19
C SER A 46 -4.74 -7.23 10.07
N ASP A 47 -4.88 -5.95 9.73
CA ASP A 47 -5.50 -5.01 10.65
C ASP A 47 -7.00 -5.24 10.80
N GLU A 48 -7.44 -5.31 12.05
CA GLU A 48 -8.84 -5.56 12.36
C GLU A 48 -9.72 -4.32 12.18
N THR A 49 -9.14 -3.15 12.38
CA THR A 49 -9.81 -1.86 12.42
C THR A 49 -9.01 -0.81 11.65
N PRO A 50 -9.68 0.17 11.01
CA PRO A 50 -8.98 1.24 10.32
C PRO A 50 -8.05 2.01 11.26
N MET A 51 -6.84 2.31 10.81
CA MET A 51 -5.86 3.04 11.62
C MET A 51 -6.26 4.50 11.81
N PHE A 52 -6.97 5.06 10.84
CA PHE A 52 -7.37 6.46 10.83
C PHE A 52 -8.86 6.66 10.56
N ASN A 53 -9.35 7.84 10.93
CA ASN A 53 -10.74 8.22 10.64
C ASN A 53 -10.94 8.36 9.13
N ASP A 54 -12.12 7.94 8.65
CA ASP A 54 -12.54 8.02 7.25
C ASP A 54 -11.73 7.15 6.25
N GLU A 55 -10.89 6.26 6.76
CA GLU A 55 -10.21 5.23 5.98
C GLU A 55 -11.19 4.16 5.48
N TYR A 56 -11.18 3.91 4.17
CA TYR A 56 -11.88 2.76 3.58
C TYR A 56 -10.98 1.54 3.65
N LEU A 57 -11.05 0.79 4.76
CA LEU A 57 -10.29 -0.45 4.97
C LEU A 57 -10.99 -1.64 4.30
N TYR A 58 -10.27 -2.35 3.44
CA TYR A 58 -10.67 -3.58 2.77
C TYR A 58 -9.77 -4.72 3.23
N LYS A 59 -10.39 -5.73 3.83
CA LYS A 59 -9.68 -6.90 4.32
C LYS A 59 -10.43 -8.17 3.95
N ASN A 60 -9.71 -9.26 3.90
CA ASN A 60 -10.31 -10.54 3.65
C ASN A 60 -11.00 -11.09 4.92
N GLN A 61 -12.33 -11.21 4.88
CA GLN A 61 -13.09 -11.70 6.04
C GLN A 61 -13.03 -13.22 6.22
N LEU A 62 -12.54 -13.97 5.22
CA LEU A 62 -12.49 -15.43 5.25
C LEU A 62 -11.25 -15.99 5.97
N TYR A 63 -10.26 -15.15 6.27
CA TYR A 63 -8.96 -15.58 6.81
C TYR A 63 -8.76 -15.32 8.31
N ASP A 64 -9.86 -15.28 9.07
CA ASP A 64 -9.86 -15.19 10.54
C ASP A 64 -9.40 -16.50 11.23
N TYR A 65 -9.06 -17.55 10.46
CA TYR A 65 -8.60 -18.84 10.97
C TYR A 65 -7.41 -19.38 10.16
N GLU A 66 -6.28 -19.56 10.87
CA GLU A 66 -5.04 -20.23 10.47
C GLU A 66 -4.13 -19.49 9.47
N LEU A 67 -3.52 -18.41 9.98
CA LEU A 67 -2.39 -17.64 9.43
C LEU A 67 -1.28 -18.49 8.76
N ASN A 68 -1.11 -19.77 9.13
CA ASN A 68 0.12 -20.53 8.81
C ASN A 68 0.26 -21.02 7.36
N GLU A 69 -0.81 -21.20 6.58
CA GLU A 69 -0.69 -21.70 5.18
C GLU A 69 -0.86 -20.59 4.13
N ILE A 70 -1.60 -19.53 4.43
CA ILE A 70 -1.92 -18.48 3.47
C ILE A 70 -0.91 -17.33 3.55
N GLU A 71 -0.35 -17.02 4.72
CA GLU A 71 0.78 -16.08 4.84
C GLU A 71 2.03 -16.56 4.09
N GLN A 72 2.17 -17.87 3.87
CA GLN A 72 3.25 -18.44 3.07
C GLN A 72 3.04 -18.23 1.55
N ILE A 73 1.80 -18.02 1.09
CA ILE A 73 1.44 -18.03 -0.34
C ILE A 73 0.82 -16.69 -0.81
N SER A 74 0.42 -15.82 0.13
CA SER A 74 -0.31 -14.57 -0.09
C SER A 74 0.47 -13.59 -0.97
N CYS A 75 0.28 -13.73 -2.28
CA CYS A 75 0.50 -12.67 -3.25
C CYS A 75 -0.75 -11.80 -3.28
N LEU A 76 -0.58 -10.49 -3.52
CA LEU A 76 -1.68 -9.66 -3.97
C LEU A 76 -2.06 -10.22 -5.34
N ASP A 77 -3.20 -10.89 -5.46
CA ASP A 77 -3.74 -11.36 -6.73
C ASP A 77 -5.24 -11.05 -6.83
N ASP A 78 -5.83 -11.31 -7.98
CA ASP A 78 -7.23 -11.01 -8.22
C ASP A 78 -8.16 -11.74 -7.25
N GLU A 79 -7.81 -12.97 -6.85
CA GLU A 79 -8.63 -13.73 -5.91
C GLU A 79 -8.64 -13.05 -4.54
N TYR A 80 -7.47 -12.67 -4.05
CA TYR A 80 -7.33 -11.93 -2.80
C TYR A 80 -8.14 -10.63 -2.82
N ILE A 81 -7.94 -9.80 -3.86
CA ILE A 81 -8.62 -8.49 -3.97
C ILE A 81 -10.14 -8.67 -4.04
N ASN A 82 -10.64 -9.61 -4.85
CA ASN A 82 -12.08 -9.86 -4.96
C ASN A 82 -12.71 -10.27 -3.63
N GLN A 83 -11.99 -11.05 -2.81
CA GLN A 83 -12.47 -11.49 -1.50
C GLN A 83 -12.54 -10.34 -0.47
N THR A 84 -11.75 -9.27 -0.65
CA THR A 84 -11.85 -8.07 0.20
C THR A 84 -13.08 -7.19 -0.11
N GLY A 85 -13.69 -7.37 -1.29
CA GLY A 85 -14.74 -6.49 -1.79
C GLY A 85 -14.26 -5.12 -2.27
N PHE A 86 -12.94 -4.91 -2.35
CA PHE A 86 -12.35 -3.71 -2.95
C PHE A 86 -12.86 -3.50 -4.38
N LYS A 87 -13.08 -2.23 -4.71
CA LYS A 87 -13.41 -1.79 -6.06
C LYS A 87 -12.54 -0.61 -6.39
N LYS A 88 -11.84 -0.68 -7.52
CA LYS A 88 -11.01 0.41 -8.02
C LYS A 88 -11.82 1.71 -8.10
N PRO A 89 -11.28 2.87 -7.66
CA PRO A 89 -11.92 4.16 -7.83
C PRO A 89 -12.13 4.50 -9.33
N SER A 90 -13.17 5.28 -9.64
CA SER A 90 -13.50 5.67 -11.02
C SER A 90 -12.81 6.95 -11.49
N GLY A 91 -12.03 7.61 -10.63
CA GLY A 91 -11.32 8.86 -10.93
C GLY A 91 -9.80 8.67 -10.84
N PRO A 92 -9.01 9.73 -11.09
CA PRO A 92 -7.57 9.65 -10.96
C PRO A 92 -7.18 9.28 -9.53
N PHE A 93 -6.19 8.40 -9.38
CA PHE A 93 -5.72 7.94 -8.09
C PHE A 93 -4.20 7.83 -8.06
N ILE A 94 -3.67 7.88 -6.85
CA ILE A 94 -2.29 7.52 -6.54
C ILE A 94 -2.36 6.08 -6.01
N LEU A 95 -1.48 5.22 -6.53
CA LEU A 95 -1.32 3.86 -6.03
C LEU A 95 -0.09 3.81 -5.13
N ASP A 96 -0.30 3.51 -3.85
CA ASP A 96 0.78 3.34 -2.90
C ASP A 96 0.97 1.85 -2.59
N PHE A 97 2.22 1.42 -2.52
CA PHE A 97 2.59 0.04 -2.19
C PHE A 97 3.48 0.02 -0.95
N ASP A 98 3.05 -0.71 0.07
CA ASP A 98 3.90 -1.05 1.20
C ASP A 98 4.69 -2.32 0.91
N LEU A 99 6.01 -2.27 1.09
CA LEU A 99 6.85 -3.45 0.82
C LEU A 99 6.59 -4.59 1.79
N ASP A 100 6.16 -4.30 3.02
CA ASP A 100 5.84 -5.30 4.03
C ASP A 100 4.55 -6.08 3.74
N PHE A 101 3.75 -5.61 2.77
CA PHE A 101 2.69 -6.40 2.14
C PHE A 101 3.24 -7.62 1.39
N PHE A 102 4.52 -7.64 1.02
CA PHE A 102 5.14 -8.67 0.19
C PHE A 102 6.17 -9.50 0.97
N PRO A 103 5.74 -10.55 1.71
CA PRO A 103 6.61 -11.22 2.67
C PRO A 103 7.69 -12.11 2.05
N ASN A 104 7.62 -12.42 0.75
CA ASN A 104 8.61 -13.27 0.06
C ASN A 104 8.66 -13.00 -1.46
N ARG A 105 9.71 -13.48 -2.15
CA ARG A 105 9.88 -13.34 -3.61
C ARG A 105 8.65 -13.79 -4.42
N GLY A 106 7.94 -14.82 -3.96
CA GLY A 106 6.73 -15.32 -4.61
C GLY A 106 5.60 -14.28 -4.62
N SER A 107 5.48 -13.48 -3.57
CA SER A 107 4.45 -12.45 -3.46
C SER A 107 4.58 -11.32 -4.50
N PHE A 108 5.78 -11.07 -5.05
CA PHE A 108 6.02 -10.12 -6.15
C PHE A 108 5.77 -10.71 -7.54
N ASN A 109 5.36 -11.98 -7.63
CA ASN A 109 5.05 -12.64 -8.90
C ASN A 109 3.66 -13.32 -8.85
N PRO A 110 2.59 -12.53 -8.67
CA PRO A 110 1.22 -13.04 -8.68
C PRO A 110 0.85 -13.67 -10.03
N ILE A 111 -0.03 -14.69 -9.98
CA ILE A 111 -0.44 -15.47 -11.17
C ILE A 111 -1.63 -14.82 -11.88
N ASN A 112 -2.59 -14.29 -11.10
CA ASN A 112 -3.80 -13.64 -11.62
C ASN A 112 -3.78 -12.15 -11.24
N THR A 113 -3.46 -11.29 -12.20
CA THR A 113 -3.10 -9.89 -11.91
C THR A 113 -4.00 -8.88 -12.59
N SER A 114 -5.16 -9.25 -13.16
CA SER A 114 -5.94 -8.32 -13.98
C SER A 114 -6.34 -7.03 -13.23
N ILE A 115 -6.67 -7.12 -11.94
CA ILE A 115 -7.03 -5.96 -11.11
C ILE A 115 -5.78 -5.14 -10.77
N ILE A 116 -4.68 -5.79 -10.45
CA ILE A 116 -3.41 -5.13 -10.11
C ILE A 116 -2.83 -4.44 -11.34
N ASP A 117 -2.93 -5.10 -12.48
CA ASP A 117 -2.53 -4.56 -13.76
C ASP A 117 -3.34 -3.31 -14.08
N GLU A 118 -4.67 -3.35 -13.89
CA GLU A 118 -5.53 -2.18 -14.07
C GLU A 118 -5.19 -1.04 -13.09
N LEU A 119 -4.86 -1.37 -11.82
CA LEU A 119 -4.43 -0.38 -10.83
C LEU A 119 -3.10 0.27 -11.23
N ILE A 120 -2.12 -0.51 -11.67
CA ILE A 120 -0.81 0.00 -12.09
C ILE A 120 -0.91 0.80 -13.40
N GLU A 121 -1.66 0.30 -14.39
CA GLU A 121 -1.81 0.94 -15.70
C GLU A 121 -2.56 2.28 -15.61
N GLU A 122 -3.50 2.43 -14.68
CA GLU A 122 -4.35 3.62 -14.55
C GLU A 122 -3.93 4.59 -13.44
N ALA A 123 -2.98 4.23 -12.59
CA ALA A 123 -2.47 5.13 -11.56
C ALA A 123 -1.77 6.35 -12.19
N GLU A 124 -2.07 7.55 -11.70
CA GLU A 124 -1.39 8.79 -12.13
C GLU A 124 0.04 8.85 -11.56
N ILE A 125 0.21 8.32 -10.35
CA ILE A 125 1.47 8.25 -9.62
C ILE A 125 1.48 6.91 -8.88
N ILE A 126 2.63 6.24 -8.90
CA ILE A 126 2.90 5.06 -8.07
C ILE A 126 3.97 5.44 -7.05
N THR A 127 3.68 5.20 -5.78
CA THR A 127 4.62 5.34 -4.65
C THR A 127 4.94 3.99 -4.05
N ILE A 128 6.12 3.87 -3.44
CA ILE A 128 6.60 2.64 -2.80
C ILE A 128 7.14 3.00 -1.42
N THR A 129 6.49 2.51 -0.39
CA THR A 129 6.83 2.71 1.01
C THR A 129 7.76 1.57 1.46
N ARG A 130 8.99 1.95 1.82
CA ARG A 130 10.06 0.98 2.10
C ARG A 130 10.07 0.44 3.52
N GLU A 131 9.64 1.27 4.47
CA GLU A 131 9.61 1.02 5.93
C GLU A 131 10.40 -0.19 6.41
N LYS A 132 11.74 -0.05 6.38
CA LYS A 132 12.65 -1.18 6.54
C LYS A 132 12.39 -1.99 7.82
N GLU A 133 12.05 -1.32 8.92
CA GLU A 133 11.77 -1.98 10.19
C GLU A 133 10.50 -2.84 10.09
N CYS A 134 9.38 -2.29 9.60
CA CYS A 134 8.15 -3.05 9.35
C CYS A 134 8.36 -4.21 8.37
N PHE A 135 9.08 -3.95 7.27
CA PHE A 135 9.43 -4.98 6.29
C PHE A 135 10.26 -6.12 6.88
N ASP A 136 11.26 -5.79 7.71
CA ASP A 136 12.09 -6.81 8.36
C ASP A 136 11.30 -7.64 9.37
N ASP A 137 10.29 -7.07 10.02
CA ASP A 137 9.42 -7.75 10.99
C ASP A 137 8.43 -8.71 10.31
N LEU A 138 8.01 -8.42 9.08
CA LEU A 138 6.96 -9.17 8.36
C LEU A 138 7.46 -10.08 7.23
N LYS A 139 8.72 -9.99 6.83
CA LYS A 139 9.27 -10.89 5.79
C LYS A 139 9.38 -12.34 6.28
N HIS A 140 9.17 -13.29 5.37
CA HIS A 140 9.26 -14.73 5.61
C HIS A 140 10.54 -15.37 5.07
N GLU A 141 11.41 -14.59 4.44
CA GLU A 141 12.68 -15.08 3.89
C GLU A 141 13.80 -14.04 3.99
N ASP A 142 15.03 -14.46 3.69
CA ASP A 142 16.18 -13.57 3.60
C ASP A 142 16.11 -12.76 2.29
N ILE A 143 15.35 -11.67 2.39
CA ILE A 143 15.21 -10.60 1.40
C ILE A 143 15.43 -9.28 2.14
N ASP A 144 16.15 -8.37 1.51
CA ASP A 144 16.29 -7.00 2.03
C ASP A 144 15.37 -6.03 1.28
N VAL A 145 15.21 -4.84 1.85
CA VAL A 145 14.32 -3.82 1.31
C VAL A 145 14.73 -3.35 -0.10
N GLN A 146 16.03 -3.43 -0.45
CA GLN A 146 16.50 -3.06 -1.79
C GLN A 146 16.11 -4.12 -2.83
N GLU A 147 16.21 -5.40 -2.47
CA GLU A 147 15.78 -6.49 -3.31
C GLU A 147 14.25 -6.50 -3.47
N ALA A 148 13.49 -6.29 -2.38
CA ALA A 148 12.03 -6.18 -2.41
C ALA A 148 11.56 -5.05 -3.33
N GLU A 149 12.15 -3.85 -3.18
CA GLU A 149 11.87 -2.72 -4.06
C GLU A 149 12.16 -3.06 -5.53
N ARG A 150 13.30 -3.71 -5.82
CA ARG A 150 13.63 -4.14 -7.19
C ARG A 150 12.59 -5.11 -7.74
N LEU A 151 12.13 -6.08 -6.95
CA LEU A 151 11.12 -7.06 -7.38
C LEU A 151 9.76 -6.38 -7.64
N LEU A 152 9.36 -5.42 -6.80
CA LEU A 152 8.15 -4.64 -7.02
C LEU A 152 8.28 -3.77 -8.28
N LEU A 153 9.43 -3.15 -8.51
CA LEU A 153 9.69 -2.41 -9.74
C LEU A 153 9.64 -3.31 -10.97
N GLU A 154 10.08 -4.57 -10.88
CA GLU A 154 9.94 -5.56 -11.95
C GLU A 154 8.47 -5.97 -12.19
N LEU A 155 7.65 -6.05 -11.14
CA LEU A 155 6.19 -6.20 -11.27
C LEU A 155 5.56 -4.98 -11.97
N ILE A 156 5.85 -3.77 -11.52
CA ILE A 156 5.32 -2.55 -12.15
C ILE A 156 5.77 -2.44 -13.62
N THR A 157 7.05 -2.71 -13.89
CA THR A 157 7.63 -2.61 -15.24
C THR A 157 7.02 -3.63 -16.19
N ARG A 158 6.86 -4.90 -15.76
CA ARG A 158 6.29 -5.92 -16.66
C ARG A 158 4.84 -5.59 -17.04
N THR A 159 4.06 -5.02 -16.11
CA THR A 159 2.69 -4.58 -16.35
C THR A 159 2.66 -3.42 -17.32
N LEU A 160 3.40 -2.34 -17.06
CA LEU A 160 3.38 -1.12 -17.88
C LEU A 160 3.93 -1.33 -19.30
N PHE A 161 4.92 -2.22 -19.47
CA PHE A 161 5.61 -2.39 -20.74
C PHE A 161 5.30 -3.71 -21.47
N LYS A 162 4.44 -4.56 -20.90
CA LYS A 162 4.01 -5.88 -21.45
C LYS A 162 5.15 -6.64 -22.12
N VAL A 163 6.25 -6.80 -21.37
CA VAL A 163 7.47 -7.51 -21.80
C VAL A 163 7.34 -9.00 -21.55
#